data_AF-A0A7V4T5D2-F1
#
_entry.id   AF-A0A7V4T5D2-F1
#
_cell.length_a   1.000
_cell.length_b   1.000
_cell.length_c   1.000
_cell.angle_alpha   90.00
_cell.angle_beta   90.00
_cell.angle_gamma   90.00
#
_symmetry.space_group_name_H-M   'P 1'
#
loop_
_entity.id
_entity.type
_entity.pdbx_description
1 polymer ?
#
loop_
_entity_poly.entity_id
_entity_poly.type
_entity_poly.pdbx_seq_one_letter_code
_entity_poly.pdbx_strand_id
1 'polypeptide(L)'
;MNFQITPTGYEKTIVSDLQGAWSIFREAVAATGGFKGAGDVLFHTDEAMSWEVVRSLKLMPPLILTIRNLCNQGKAPEEILQYLNMINEILEKTLEIYPE
;
A
#
# COMPACT_ATOMS: atom_id res chain seq x y z
N MET A 1 12.83 16.84 -34.63
CA MET A 1 12.14 15.69 -33.99
C MET A 1 13.10 15.11 -32.98
N ASN A 2 12.83 15.27 -31.69
CA ASN A 2 13.70 14.74 -30.64
C ASN A 2 13.00 13.48 -30.09
N PHE A 3 13.63 12.32 -30.26
CA PHE A 3 13.10 11.08 -29.69
C PHE A 3 13.35 11.12 -28.18
N GLN A 4 12.31 10.89 -27.38
CA GLN A 4 12.51 10.63 -25.95
C GLN A 4 13.22 9.28 -25.84
N ILE A 5 14.50 9.30 -25.47
CA ILE A 5 15.30 8.11 -25.22
C ILE A 5 14.88 7.59 -23.84
N THR A 6 14.41 6.36 -23.77
CA THR A 6 14.09 5.71 -22.50
C THR A 6 15.36 5.62 -21.65
N PRO A 7 15.36 6.13 -20.40
CA PRO A 7 16.51 6.01 -19.53
C PRO A 7 16.90 4.53 -19.35
N THR A 8 18.20 4.23 -19.35
CA THR A 8 18.76 2.87 -19.26
C THR A 8 18.71 2.28 -17.83
N GLY A 9 18.07 2.99 -16.90
CA GLY A 9 17.92 2.59 -15.51
C GLY A 9 16.70 3.25 -14.87
N TYR A 10 16.22 2.66 -13.78
CA TYR A 10 15.13 3.20 -12.97
C TYR A 10 15.73 3.79 -11.69
N GLU A 11 15.56 5.09 -11.46
CA GLU A 11 15.83 5.66 -10.14
C GLU A 11 14.69 5.26 -9.21
N LYS A 12 15.00 4.48 -8.17
CA LYS A 12 14.01 4.05 -7.20
C LYS A 12 13.44 5.27 -6.47
N THR A 13 12.15 5.51 -6.66
CA THR A 13 11.44 6.60 -5.98
C THR A 13 10.75 6.08 -4.73
N ILE A 14 10.45 6.96 -3.79
CA ILE A 14 9.67 6.62 -2.59
C ILE A 14 8.25 6.11 -2.95
N VAL A 15 7.72 6.52 -4.11
CA VAL A 15 6.45 5.99 -4.64
C VAL A 15 6.59 4.52 -5.06
N SER A 16 7.74 4.14 -5.62
CA SER A 16 8.06 2.73 -5.88
C SER A 16 8.22 1.92 -4.60
N ASP A 17 8.76 2.51 -3.53
CA ASP A 17 8.80 1.87 -2.20
C ASP A 17 7.40 1.63 -1.65
N LEU A 18 6.52 2.63 -1.76
CA LEU A 18 5.12 2.53 -1.33
C LEU A 18 4.40 1.41 -2.09
N GLN A 19 4.55 1.37 -3.42
CA GLN A 19 3.99 0.29 -4.23
C GLN A 19 4.50 -1.09 -3.81
N GLY A 20 5.82 -1.22 -3.58
CA GLY A 20 6.43 -2.47 -3.14
C GLY A 20 5.90 -2.92 -1.76
N ALA A 21 5.75 -1.98 -0.82
CA ALA A 21 5.20 -2.25 0.50
C ALA A 21 3.78 -2.81 0.44
N TRP A 22 2.92 -2.23 -0.41
CA TRP A 22 1.58 -2.74 -0.65
C TRP A 22 1.55 -4.13 -1.27
N SER A 23 2.42 -4.42 -2.23
CA SER A 23 2.53 -5.76 -2.82
C SER A 23 2.90 -6.81 -1.77
N ILE A 24 3.90 -6.51 -0.92
CA ILE A 24 4.32 -7.41 0.18
C ILE A 24 3.17 -7.64 1.15
N PHE A 25 2.46 -6.57 1.56
CA PHE A 25 1.30 -6.69 2.45
C PHE A 25 0.21 -7.59 1.86
N ARG A 26 -0.15 -7.36 0.59
CA ARG A 26 -1.18 -8.13 -0.10
C ARG A 26 -0.82 -9.61 -0.18
N GLU A 27 0.42 -9.92 -0.56
CA GLU A 27 0.92 -11.30 -0.61
C GLU A 27 0.91 -11.95 0.78
N ALA A 28 1.35 -11.23 1.82
CA ALA A 28 1.34 -11.73 3.18
C ALA A 28 -0.10 -12.05 3.66
N VAL A 29 -1.06 -11.16 3.42
CA VAL A 29 -2.48 -11.40 3.75
C VAL A 29 -2.99 -12.66 3.06
N ALA A 30 -2.71 -12.83 1.76
CA ALA A 30 -3.09 -14.01 1.00
C ALA A 30 -2.42 -15.30 1.53
N ALA A 31 -1.17 -15.21 1.99
CA ALA A 31 -0.40 -16.33 2.51
C ALA A 31 -0.81 -16.77 3.93
N THR A 32 -1.53 -15.94 4.70
CA THR A 32 -1.96 -16.29 6.08
C THR A 32 -2.88 -17.51 6.19
N GLY A 33 -3.42 -18.02 5.08
CA GLY A 33 -4.41 -19.10 5.09
C GLY A 33 -5.81 -18.67 5.55
N GLY A 34 -6.00 -17.35 5.77
CA GLY A 34 -7.30 -16.73 6.00
C GLY A 34 -7.63 -16.54 7.49
N PHE A 35 -7.30 -15.37 8.04
CA PHE A 35 -7.98 -14.87 9.24
C PHE A 35 -9.38 -14.34 8.90
N LYS A 36 -10.24 -14.13 9.90
CA LYS A 36 -11.62 -13.67 9.67
C LYS A 36 -11.59 -12.28 8.99
N GLY A 37 -12.22 -12.15 7.83
CA GLY A 37 -12.24 -10.89 7.08
C GLY A 37 -11.00 -10.65 6.20
N ALA A 38 -10.13 -11.64 5.99
CA ALA A 38 -8.99 -11.52 5.08
C ALA A 38 -9.40 -11.16 3.63
N GLY A 39 -10.58 -11.63 3.18
CA GLY A 39 -11.13 -11.24 1.88
C GLY A 39 -11.45 -9.76 1.78
N ASP A 40 -12.07 -9.18 2.81
CA ASP A 40 -12.37 -7.74 2.86
C ASP A 40 -11.09 -6.92 2.96
N VAL A 41 -10.09 -7.41 3.69
CA VAL A 41 -8.75 -6.79 3.74
C VAL A 41 -8.12 -6.75 2.36
N LEU A 42 -8.13 -7.85 1.60
CA LEU A 42 -7.61 -7.88 0.23
C LEU A 42 -8.39 -6.94 -0.70
N PHE A 43 -9.72 -6.90 -0.58
CA PHE A 43 -10.55 -5.98 -1.35
C PHE A 43 -10.15 -4.52 -1.11
N HIS A 44 -10.08 -4.09 0.14
CA HIS A 44 -9.69 -2.72 0.47
C HIS A 44 -8.21 -2.41 0.17
N THR A 45 -7.35 -3.43 0.15
CA THR A 45 -5.97 -3.31 -0.32
C THR A 45 -5.93 -2.98 -1.81
N ASP A 46 -6.73 -3.69 -2.61
CA ASP A 46 -6.84 -3.44 -4.05
C ASP A 46 -7.48 -2.06 -4.31
N GLU A 47 -8.42 -1.60 -3.47
CA GLU A 47 -8.95 -0.23 -3.52
C GLU A 47 -7.89 0.83 -3.19
N ALA A 48 -7.08 0.62 -2.14
CA ALA A 48 -5.99 1.51 -1.78
C ALA A 48 -4.94 1.62 -2.91
N MET A 49 -4.79 0.57 -3.71
CA MET A 49 -3.90 0.53 -4.87
C MET A 49 -4.60 0.84 -6.20
N SER A 50 -5.87 1.25 -6.18
CA SER A 50 -6.61 1.64 -7.37
C SER A 50 -6.03 2.90 -8.00
N TRP A 51 -6.24 3.06 -9.31
CA TRP A 51 -5.73 4.22 -10.05
C TRP A 51 -6.19 5.56 -9.47
N GLU A 52 -7.42 5.61 -8.94
CA GLU A 52 -7.99 6.80 -8.30
C GLU A 52 -7.19 7.20 -7.05
N VAL A 53 -6.80 6.23 -6.22
CA VAL A 53 -6.07 6.49 -4.97
C VAL A 53 -4.60 6.75 -5.23
N VAL A 54 -3.94 6.01 -6.13
CA VAL A 54 -2.51 6.27 -6.43
C VAL A 54 -2.29 7.60 -7.15
N ARG A 55 -3.31 8.13 -7.84
CA ARG A 55 -3.28 9.47 -8.43
C ARG A 55 -3.46 10.58 -7.41
N SER A 56 -4.07 10.29 -6.27
CA SER A 56 -4.20 11.22 -5.14
C SER A 56 -3.98 10.51 -3.82
N LEU A 57 -2.70 10.44 -3.40
CA LEU A 57 -2.28 9.68 -2.21
C LEU A 57 -2.95 10.17 -0.91
N LYS A 58 -3.52 11.37 -0.89
CA LYS A 58 -4.34 11.89 0.21
C LYS A 58 -5.59 11.07 0.50
N LEU A 59 -6.05 10.27 -0.47
CA LEU A 59 -7.19 9.37 -0.30
C LEU A 59 -6.80 8.06 0.41
N MET A 60 -5.50 7.76 0.52
CA MET A 60 -4.98 6.50 1.07
C MET A 60 -5.04 6.37 2.61
N PRO A 61 -4.80 7.42 3.44
CA PRO A 61 -4.87 7.30 4.90
C PRO A 61 -6.18 6.71 5.46
N PRO A 62 -7.39 7.14 5.04
CA PRO A 62 -8.62 6.53 5.56
C PRO A 62 -8.77 5.05 5.15
N LEU A 63 -8.22 4.64 4.00
CA LEU A 63 -8.21 3.24 3.57
C LEU A 63 -7.27 2.40 4.44
N ILE A 64 -6.08 2.91 4.76
CA ILE A 64 -5.15 2.23 5.70
C ILE A 64 -5.81 2.04 7.07
N LEU A 65 -6.52 3.04 7.58
CA LEU A 65 -7.26 2.92 8.84
C LEU A 65 -8.36 1.86 8.77
N THR A 66 -9.10 1.83 7.66
CA THR A 66 -10.15 0.83 7.42
C THR A 66 -9.57 -0.58 7.41
N ILE A 67 -8.49 -0.79 6.66
CA ILE A 67 -7.78 -2.07 6.58
C ILE A 67 -7.25 -2.49 7.96
N ARG A 68 -6.61 -1.58 8.71
CA ARG A 68 -6.11 -1.83 10.07
C ARG A 68 -7.24 -2.28 11.01
N ASN A 69 -8.39 -1.62 10.95
CA ASN A 69 -9.54 -1.98 11.77
C ASN A 69 -10.06 -3.38 11.42
N LEU A 70 -10.12 -3.73 10.13
CA LEU A 70 -10.49 -5.07 9.69
C LEU A 70 -9.49 -6.14 10.17
N CYS A 71 -8.18 -5.88 10.04
CA CYS A 71 -7.13 -6.76 10.56
C CYS A 71 -7.30 -7.01 12.07
N ASN A 72 -7.53 -5.95 12.85
CA ASN A 72 -7.74 -6.05 14.30
C ASN A 72 -9.00 -6.87 14.66
N GLN A 73 -10.12 -6.60 14.00
CA GLN A 73 -11.37 -7.35 14.22
C GLN A 73 -11.24 -8.82 13.81
N GLY A 74 -10.47 -9.07 12.76
CA GLY A 74 -10.17 -10.39 12.22
C GLY A 74 -9.17 -11.20 13.03
N LYS A 75 -8.53 -10.59 14.04
CA LYS A 75 -7.38 -11.14 14.76
C LYS A 75 -6.26 -11.57 13.80
N ALA A 76 -5.95 -10.70 12.85
CA ALA A 76 -4.85 -10.91 11.93
C ALA A 76 -3.53 -11.14 12.69
N PRO A 77 -2.59 -11.92 12.14
CA PRO A 77 -1.25 -12.06 12.71
C PRO A 77 -0.57 -10.70 12.89
N GLU A 78 0.25 -10.57 13.93
CA GLU A 78 0.97 -9.32 14.23
C GLU A 78 1.83 -8.85 13.04
N GLU A 79 2.43 -9.79 12.30
CA GLU A 79 3.21 -9.50 11.08
C GLU A 79 2.41 -8.69 10.04
N ILE A 80 1.11 -8.96 9.89
CA ILE A 80 0.23 -8.20 9.00
C ILE A 80 0.07 -6.75 9.47
N LEU A 81 -0.02 -6.53 10.79
CA LEU A 81 -0.09 -5.18 11.36
C LEU A 81 1.24 -4.43 11.21
N GLN A 82 2.38 -5.14 11.28
CA GLN A 82 3.71 -4.56 11.04
C GLN A 82 3.86 -4.05 9.61
N TYR A 83 3.39 -4.81 8.62
CA TYR A 83 3.38 -4.34 7.23
C TYR A 83 2.52 -3.08 7.04
N LEU A 84 1.36 -2.99 7.71
CA LEU A 84 0.54 -1.77 7.67
C LEU A 84 1.21 -0.57 8.34
N ASN A 85 2.00 -0.77 9.40
CA ASN A 85 2.81 0.30 9.98
C ASN A 85 3.86 0.79 8.97
N MET A 86 4.57 -0.13 8.34
CA MET A 86 5.57 0.18 7.31
C MET A 86 4.95 0.96 6.14
N ILE A 87 3.78 0.54 5.65
CA ILE A 87 3.04 1.26 4.60
C ILE A 87 2.71 2.68 5.05
N ASN A 88 2.21 2.87 6.27
CA ASN A 88 1.86 4.18 6.80
C ASN A 88 3.09 5.10 6.89
N GLU A 89 4.22 4.60 7.39
CA GLU A 89 5.48 5.35 7.46
C GLU A 89 5.99 5.77 6.08
N ILE A 90 5.89 4.89 5.08
CA ILE A 90 6.29 5.21 3.70
C ILE A 90 5.33 6.23 3.09
N LEU A 91 4.02 6.09 3.33
CA LEU A 91 3.01 7.04 2.86
C LEU A 91 3.23 8.44 3.45
N GLU A 92 3.48 8.55 4.74
CA GLU A 92 3.77 9.84 5.41
C GLU A 92 4.95 10.53 4.75
N LYS A 93 6.08 9.83 4.60
CA LYS A 93 7.26 10.35 3.89
C LYS A 93 6.96 10.69 2.42
N THR A 94 6.12 9.89 1.76
CA THR A 94 5.72 10.15 0.36
C THR A 94 4.93 11.44 0.26
N LEU A 95 4.01 11.70 1.18
CA LEU A 95 3.21 12.93 1.23
C LEU A 95 4.05 14.17 1.59
N GLU A 96 5.12 14.00 2.37
CA GLU A 96 6.08 15.08 2.63
C GLU A 96 6.84 15.49 1.35
N ILE A 97 7.20 14.53 0.50
CA ILE A 97 7.92 14.77 -0.75
C ILE A 97 6.97 15.18 -1.89
N TYR A 98 5.76 14.62 -1.92
CA TYR A 98 4.73 14.82 -2.93
C TYR A 98 3.39 15.17 -2.27
N PRO A 99 3.20 16.42 -1.84
CA PRO A 99 2.01 16.85 -1.11
C PRO A 99 0.79 17.08 -2.00
N GLU A 100 0.88 16.92 -3.33
CA GLU A 100 -0.21 17.21 -4.28
C GLU A 100 -1.07 15.99 -4.61
#